data_AF-A0A536XCP4-F1
#
_entry.id   AF-A0A536XCP4-F1
#
_cell.length_a   1.000
_cell.length_b   1.000
_cell.length_c   1.000
_cell.angle_alpha   90.00
_cell.angle_beta   90.00
_cell.angle_gamma   90.00
#
_symmetry.space_group_name_H-M   'P 1'
#
loop_
_entity.id
_entity.type
_entity.pdbx_description
1 polymer ?
#
loop_
_entity_poly.entity_id
_entity_poly.type
_entity_poly.pdbx_seq_one_letter_code
_entity_poly.pdbx_strand_id
1 'polypeptide(L)' 'MSEHDVDVLLTVLAANAIIREPEPRTGAPDTKDDHLWSLVQSEPNCVLATGEHALVARPRPRSTVLQPRQFMVGFQSE' A
#
# COMPACT_ATOMS: atom_id res chain seq x y z
N MET A 1 -13.53 4.54 -14.64
CA MET A 1 -14.14 5.41 -13.63
C MET A 1 -14.30 6.78 -14.23
N SER A 2 -15.40 7.45 -13.93
CA SER A 2 -15.51 8.88 -14.22
C SER A 2 -14.69 9.69 -13.21
N GLU A 3 -14.39 10.95 -13.51
CA GLU A 3 -13.72 11.85 -12.56
C GLU A 3 -14.54 12.02 -11.27
N HIS A 4 -15.87 12.04 -11.39
CA HIS A 4 -16.77 12.10 -10.24
C HIS A 4 -16.61 10.87 -9.32
N ASP A 5 -16.51 9.66 -9.89
CA ASP A 5 -16.33 8.44 -9.09
C ASP A 5 -14.99 8.46 -8.34
N VAL A 6 -13.94 9.04 -8.95
CA VAL A 6 -12.62 9.19 -8.31
C VAL A 6 -12.72 10.16 -7.14
N ASP A 7 -13.38 11.30 -7.31
CA ASP A 7 -13.53 12.32 -6.26
C ASP A 7 -14.32 11.80 -5.06
N VAL A 8 -15.41 11.07 -5.31
CA VAL A 8 -16.19 10.40 -4.25
C VAL A 8 -15.33 9.40 -3.50
N LEU A 9 -14.56 8.56 -4.21
CA LEU A 9 -13.67 7.58 -3.57
C LEU A 9 -12.61 8.26 -2.71
N LEU A 10 -11.94 9.30 -3.23
CA LEU A 10 -10.92 10.04 -2.51
C LEU A 10 -11.50 10.74 -1.27
N THR A 11 -12.72 11.27 -1.36
CA THR A 11 -13.43 11.88 -0.23
C THR A 11 -13.70 10.86 0.87
N VAL A 12 -14.18 9.67 0.50
CA VAL A 12 -14.44 8.59 1.46
C VAL A 12 -13.13 8.15 2.12
N LEU A 13 -12.06 7.98 1.35
CA LEU A 13 -10.74 7.65 1.90
C LEU A 13 -10.25 8.74 2.86
N ALA A 14 -10.32 10.02 2.47
CA ALA A 14 -9.88 11.12 3.34
C ALA A 14 -10.67 11.17 4.66
N ALA A 15 -11.97 10.88 4.63
CA ALA A 15 -12.83 10.92 5.81
C ALA A 15 -12.70 9.69 6.73
N ASN A 16 -12.32 8.53 6.19
CA ASN A 16 -12.41 7.25 6.91
C ASN A 16 -11.10 6.47 6.99
N ALA A 17 -10.06 6.86 6.24
CA ALA A 17 -8.78 6.16 6.28
C ALA A 17 -8.15 6.30 7.66
N ILE A 18 -7.52 5.21 8.07
CA ILE A 18 -6.77 5.17 9.31
C ILE A 18 -5.35 5.67 9.03
N ILE A 19 -4.98 6.79 9.65
CA ILE A 19 -3.60 7.29 9.60
C ILE A 19 -2.76 6.53 10.63
N ARG A 20 -1.61 6.04 10.20
CA ARG A 20 -0.63 5.33 11.02
C ARG A 20 0.73 5.98 10.81
N GLU A 21 1.40 6.29 11.91
CA GLU A 21 2.76 6.80 11.91
C GLU A 21 3.68 5.72 12.51
N PRO A 22 4.46 5.00 11.68
CA PRO A 22 5.38 3.98 12.17
C PRO A 22 6.66 4.61 12.74
N GLU A 23 7.39 3.86 13.56
CA GLU A 23 8.76 4.23 13.92
C GLU A 23 9.62 4.34 12.63
N PRO A 24 10.33 5.47 12.41
CA PRO A 24 11.07 5.68 11.17
C PRO A 24 12.16 4.63 10.95
N ARG A 25 12.18 4.06 9.75
CA ARG A 25 13.22 3.15 9.28
C ARG A 25 13.77 3.67 7.96
N THR A 26 15.07 3.45 7.76
CA THR A 26 15.76 3.86 6.54
C THR A 26 16.21 2.67 5.72
N GLY A 27 16.69 2.98 4.51
CA GLY A 27 17.41 2.05 3.66
C GLY A 27 16.58 1.49 2.53
N ALA A 28 15.38 2.02 2.28
CA ALA A 28 14.61 1.76 1.06
C ALA A 28 15.49 1.97 -0.19
N PRO A 29 15.26 1.19 -1.27
CA PRO A 29 15.99 1.39 -2.53
C PRO A 29 15.85 2.82 -3.07
N ASP A 30 14.66 3.41 -2.94
CA ASP A 30 14.41 4.84 -3.04
C ASP A 30 14.13 5.38 -1.63
N THR A 31 14.92 6.35 -1.17
CA THR A 31 14.80 6.92 0.18
C THR A 31 13.46 7.63 0.39
N LYS A 32 12.77 8.03 -0.68
CA LYS A 32 11.40 8.59 -0.59
C LYS A 32 10.38 7.56 -0.13
N ASP A 33 10.68 6.27 -0.26
CA ASP A 33 9.82 5.18 0.18
C ASP A 33 10.10 4.73 1.63
N ASP A 34 11.03 5.37 2.35
CA ASP A 34 11.40 4.96 3.71
C ASP A 34 10.17 4.92 4.65
N HIS A 35 9.29 5.93 4.58
CA HIS A 35 8.05 5.94 5.36
C HIS A 35 7.09 4.81 4.95
N LEU A 36 6.91 4.58 3.64
CA LEU A 36 6.08 3.49 3.12
C LEU A 36 6.55 2.14 3.65
N TRP A 37 7.85 1.87 3.58
CA TRP A 37 8.41 0.60 4.04
C TRP A 37 8.41 0.49 5.56
N SER A 38 8.54 1.60 6.29
CA SER A 38 8.38 1.62 7.75
C SER A 38 6.98 1.14 8.14
N LEU A 39 5.94 1.61 7.42
CA LEU A 39 4.55 1.25 7.67
C LEU A 39 4.25 -0.22 7.34
N VAL A 40 4.70 -0.69 6.17
CA VAL A 40 4.49 -2.08 5.75
C VAL A 40 5.18 -3.06 6.70
N GLN A 41 6.33 -2.69 7.26
CA GLN A 41 7.08 -3.55 8.18
C GLN A 41 6.61 -3.45 9.64
N SER A 42 5.92 -2.39 10.04
CA SER A 42 5.39 -2.26 11.40
C SER A 42 4.14 -3.10 11.62
N GLU A 43 3.43 -3.46 10.54
CA GLU A 43 2.13 -4.14 10.59
C GLU A 43 2.23 -5.53 9.92
N PRO A 44 2.27 -6.64 10.70
CA PRO A 44 2.53 -7.99 10.16
C PRO A 44 1.54 -8.47 9.09
N ASN A 45 0.32 -7.93 9.08
CA ASN A 45 -0.74 -8.29 8.14
C ASN A 45 -0.94 -7.22 7.03
N CYS A 46 -0.02 -6.26 6.92
CA CYS A 46 -0.10 -5.23 5.90
C CYS A 46 0.25 -5.79 4.52
N VAL A 47 -0.56 -5.41 3.53
CA VAL A 47 -0.33 -5.70 2.12
C VAL A 47 -0.19 -4.39 1.37
N LEU A 48 0.94 -4.20 0.68
CA LEU A 48 1.12 -3.07 -0.22
C LEU A 48 0.53 -3.41 -1.59
N ALA A 49 -0.62 -2.80 -1.92
CA ALA A 49 -1.18 -2.86 -3.26
C ALA A 49 -0.65 -1.68 -4.10
N THR A 50 0.10 -1.95 -5.16
CA THR A 50 0.72 -0.89 -6.00
C THR A 50 0.76 -1.28 -7.48
N GLY A 51 0.56 -0.28 -8.35
CA GLY A 51 0.74 -0.43 -9.80
C GLY A 51 2.21 -0.44 -10.23
N GLU A 52 3.14 -0.18 -9.32
CA GLU A 52 4.57 -0.17 -9.62
C GLU A 52 5.13 -1.59 -9.77
N HIS A 53 5.39 -1.99 -11.01
CA HIS A 53 5.92 -3.31 -11.32
C HIS A 53 7.27 -3.61 -10.65
N ALA A 54 8.12 -2.59 -10.45
CA ALA A 54 9.42 -2.76 -9.81
C ALA A 54 9.29 -3.22 -8.34
N LEU A 55 8.33 -2.66 -7.59
CA LEU A 55 8.10 -3.01 -6.20
C LEU A 55 7.52 -4.43 -6.05
N VAL A 56 6.65 -4.83 -6.98
CA VAL A 56 6.12 -6.20 -7.03
C VAL A 56 7.18 -7.22 -7.43
N ALA A 57 8.08 -6.87 -8.37
CA ALA A 57 9.13 -7.78 -8.82
C ALA A 57 10.24 -7.99 -7.78
N ARG A 58 10.44 -7.01 -6.89
CA ARG A 58 11.50 -7.02 -5.87
C ARG A 58 10.97 -6.51 -4.52
N PRO A 59 10.05 -7.24 -3.88
CA PRO A 59 9.54 -6.85 -2.58
C PRO A 59 10.65 -6.93 -1.53
N ARG A 60 10.55 -6.10 -0.49
CA ARG A 60 11.42 -6.24 0.68
C ARG A 60 11.17 -7.59 1.38
N PRO A 61 12.18 -8.13 2.08
CA PRO A 61 11.97 -9.32 2.91
C PRO A 61 10.83 -9.09 3.90
N ARG A 62 9.98 -10.12 4.09
CA ARG A 62 8.84 -10.10 5.02
C ARG A 62 7.77 -9.05 4.71
N SER A 63 7.64 -8.61 3.46
CA SER A 63 6.49 -7.82 3.01
C SER A 63 5.68 -8.55 1.94
N THR A 64 4.38 -8.26 1.91
CA THR A 64 3.47 -8.72 0.85
C THR A 64 3.19 -7.53 -0.06
N VAL A 65 3.58 -7.64 -1.33
CA VAL A 65 3.36 -6.59 -2.33
C VAL A 65 2.59 -7.19 -3.50
N LEU A 66 1.44 -6.61 -3.84
CA LEU A 66 0.53 -7.11 -4.86
C LEU A 66 0.22 -6.04 -5.90
N GLN A 67 -0.06 -6.47 -7.12
CA GLN A 67 -0.73 -5.62 -8.10
C GLN A 67 -2.19 -5.35 -7.66
N PRO A 68 -2.81 -4.21 -8.01
CA PRO A 68 -4.18 -3.89 -7.58
C PRO A 68 -5.20 -4.97 -7.97
N ARG A 69 -5.04 -5.57 -9.16
CA ARG A 69 -5.93 -6.66 -9.60
C ARG A 69 -5.79 -7.91 -8.72
N GLN A 70 -4.58 -8.25 -8.28
CA GLN A 70 -4.35 -9.41 -7.42
C GLN A 70 -4.94 -9.18 -6.02
N PHE A 71 -4.80 -7.96 -5.51
CA PHE A 71 -5.42 -7.56 -4.24
C PHE A 71 -6.94 -7.68 -4.27
N MET A 72 -7.59 -7.24 -5.36
CA MET A 72 -9.05 -7.38 -5.52
C MET A 72 -9.54 -8.83 -5.55
N VAL A 73 -8.78 -9.75 -6.16
CA VAL A 73 -9.15 -11.18 -6.20
C VAL A 73 -9.03 -11.82 -4.81
N GLY A 74 -8.02 -11.44 -4.03
CA GLY A 74 -7.87 -11.90 -2.64
C GLY A 74 -9.00 -11.44 -1.71
N PHE A 75 -9.61 -10.30 -1.99
CA PHE A 75 -10.74 -9.74 -1.23
C PHE A 75 -12.09 -10.45 -1.49
N GLN A 76 -12.20 -11.31 -2.50
CA GLN A 76 -13.44 -12.02 -2.84
C GLN A 76 -13.56 -13.42 -2.19
N SER A 77 -12.63 -13.79 -1.30
CA SER A 77 -12.59 -15.11 -0.66
C SER A 77 -12.96 -15.11 0.83
N GLU A 78 -13.58 -14.04 1.33
CA GLU A 78 -14.14 -13.95 2.69
C GLU A 78 -15.67 -13.82 2.70
#